data_AF-A0AAV1FWM6-F1
#
_entry.id   AF-A0AAV1FWM6-F1
#
_cell.length_a   1.000
_cell.length_b   1.000
_cell.length_c   1.000
_cell.angle_alpha   90.00
_cell.angle_beta   90.00
_cell.angle_gamma   90.00
#
_symmetry.space_group_name_H-M   'P 1'
#
loop_
_entity.id
_entity.type
_entity.pdbx_description
1 polymer ?
#
loop_
_entity_poly.entity_id
_entity_poly.type
_entity_poly.pdbx_seq_one_letter_code
_entity_poly.pdbx_strand_id
1 'polypeptide(L)'
;MACVSEYGSEKKMAEGGNDAELLKEKANKYFKEKDYENAIKYYTEALEVNPSNAIYYSNRSLAYLRTECYGYALADATKALEIDKNYIKGYYRRATSNMALGKFKAALKDYETVVRVRPNDKDARMKYQECNKIVKQKAFERAIASDETKKSVVDSLDIENMTIEDDYVGPKLEDGKVTLTFMKEMMEWFKDQKKLHRKCAYQILVQVKDVLSKLPSLVEIQLKETEKITICGDTHGQYYDLLNIFKLNGLPSESNPYLFNGDFVDRGSFSLEVILTLFGFKLLYPNNFHLLRGNHETDNMNQMYGFEGEVKAKFTAQMFQLFSEVFQWLPLAQCINSKVLIMHGGLFSEDGVTLDDLRKIDRNRQPPDSGFVALSLCLSHRTVGRSVSEE
;
A
#
# COMPACT_ATOMS: atom_id res chain seq x y z
N MET A 1 -26.35 36.79 -52.78
CA MET A 1 -27.00 35.56 -52.27
C MET A 1 -25.87 34.61 -51.88
N ALA A 2 -25.32 34.72 -50.67
CA ALA A 2 -25.85 34.37 -49.35
C ALA A 2 -25.76 32.86 -49.06
N CYS A 3 -24.83 32.55 -48.14
CA CYS A 3 -24.78 31.50 -47.13
C CYS A 3 -25.58 30.21 -47.36
N VAL A 4 -24.89 29.08 -47.60
CA VAL A 4 -25.24 27.78 -46.98
C VAL A 4 -23.99 26.85 -46.99
N SER A 5 -23.21 26.77 -45.90
CA SER A 5 -22.40 25.56 -45.60
C SER A 5 -21.80 25.45 -44.19
N GLU A 6 -22.06 26.35 -43.25
CA GLU A 6 -21.54 26.23 -41.86
C GLU A 6 -22.47 25.46 -40.89
N TYR A 7 -23.74 25.22 -41.26
CA TYR A 7 -24.72 24.59 -40.37
C TYR A 7 -24.55 23.07 -40.14
N GLY A 8 -23.68 22.38 -40.90
CA GLY A 8 -23.50 20.93 -40.82
C GLY A 8 -22.47 20.46 -39.79
N SER A 9 -21.42 21.25 -39.54
CA SER A 9 -20.38 20.94 -38.54
C SER A 9 -20.80 21.33 -37.13
N GLU A 10 -21.56 22.43 -36.98
CA GLU A 10 -22.08 22.87 -35.68
C GLU A 10 -23.15 21.90 -35.13
N LYS A 11 -23.97 21.29 -35.99
CA LYS A 11 -24.99 20.31 -35.57
C LYS A 11 -24.41 18.99 -35.04
N LYS A 12 -23.34 18.47 -35.66
CA LYS A 12 -22.64 17.27 -35.18
C LYS A 12 -21.88 17.51 -33.87
N MET A 13 -21.29 18.70 -33.67
CA MET A 13 -20.69 19.06 -32.39
C MET A 13 -21.73 19.30 -31.29
N ALA A 14 -22.90 19.85 -31.63
CA ALA A 14 -23.99 20.09 -30.67
C ALA A 14 -24.68 18.77 -30.23
N GLU A 15 -24.88 17.81 -31.14
CA GLU A 15 -25.45 16.49 -30.81
C GLU A 15 -24.44 15.63 -30.01
N GLY A 16 -23.17 15.58 -30.42
CA GLY A 16 -22.12 14.86 -29.69
C GLY A 16 -21.82 15.45 -28.30
N GLY A 17 -21.99 16.76 -28.11
CA GLY A 17 -21.85 17.41 -26.82
C GLY A 17 -22.91 16.96 -25.79
N ASN A 18 -24.14 16.70 -26.25
CA ASN A 18 -25.22 16.23 -25.38
C ASN A 18 -25.04 14.75 -24.98
N ASP A 19 -24.56 13.93 -25.92
CA ASP A 19 -24.26 12.52 -25.66
C ASP A 19 -23.10 12.34 -24.67
N ALA A 20 -22.03 13.13 -24.82
CA ALA A 20 -20.90 13.10 -23.89
C ALA A 20 -21.29 13.54 -22.47
N GLU A 21 -22.15 14.55 -22.33
CA GLU A 21 -22.67 14.97 -21.03
C GLU A 21 -23.55 13.90 -20.38
N LEU A 22 -24.35 13.18 -21.16
CA LEU A 22 -25.18 12.08 -20.67
C LEU A 22 -24.33 10.89 -20.19
N LEU A 23 -23.26 10.56 -20.91
CA LEU A 23 -22.27 9.56 -20.49
C LEU A 23 -21.55 9.98 -19.20
N LYS A 24 -21.18 11.26 -19.08
CA LYS A 24 -20.61 11.83 -17.86
C LYS A 24 -21.58 11.74 -16.68
N GLU A 25 -22.87 12.03 -16.85
CA GLU A 25 -23.85 11.87 -15.78
C GLU A 25 -24.05 10.41 -15.36
N LYS A 26 -24.03 9.47 -16.32
CA LYS A 26 -24.00 8.02 -16.00
C LYS A 26 -22.75 7.66 -15.20
N ALA A 27 -21.58 8.10 -15.62
CA ALA A 27 -20.33 7.88 -14.91
C ALA A 27 -20.35 8.47 -13.49
N ASN A 28 -20.90 9.68 -13.33
CA ASN A 28 -21.09 10.31 -12.02
C ASN A 28 -22.02 9.48 -11.11
N LYS A 29 -23.05 8.85 -11.67
CA LYS A 29 -23.97 7.98 -10.93
C LYS A 29 -23.24 6.74 -10.41
N TYR A 30 -22.55 6.00 -11.28
CA TYR A 30 -21.74 4.84 -10.89
C TYR A 30 -20.68 5.22 -9.85
N PHE A 31 -20.03 6.38 -10.02
CA PHE A 31 -19.06 6.89 -9.06
C PHE A 31 -19.68 7.12 -7.67
N LYS A 32 -20.90 7.67 -7.60
CA LYS A 32 -21.63 7.85 -6.33
C LYS A 32 -22.03 6.52 -5.70
N GLU A 33 -22.35 5.53 -6.53
CA GLU A 33 -22.65 4.15 -6.12
C GLU A 33 -21.38 3.36 -5.72
N LYS A 34 -20.19 3.99 -5.78
CA LYS A 34 -18.86 3.41 -5.53
C LYS A 34 -18.46 2.32 -6.53
N ASP A 35 -19.17 2.20 -7.65
CA ASP A 35 -18.79 1.37 -8.78
C ASP A 35 -17.84 2.16 -9.68
N TYR A 36 -16.57 2.18 -9.26
CA TYR A 36 -15.55 2.99 -9.92
C TYR A 36 -15.13 2.39 -11.27
N GLU A 37 -15.20 1.09 -11.46
CA GLU A 37 -14.88 0.43 -12.73
C GLU A 37 -15.83 0.86 -13.84
N ASN A 38 -17.15 0.80 -13.60
CA ASN A 38 -18.12 1.31 -14.56
C ASN A 38 -18.02 2.84 -14.70
N ALA A 39 -17.72 3.58 -13.64
CA ALA A 39 -17.48 5.01 -13.75
C ALA A 39 -16.30 5.32 -14.70
N ILE A 40 -15.18 4.61 -14.58
CA ILE A 40 -14.01 4.75 -15.47
C ILE A 40 -14.39 4.44 -16.91
N LYS A 41 -15.14 3.35 -17.14
CA LYS A 41 -15.63 2.96 -18.46
C LYS A 41 -16.44 4.08 -19.11
N TYR A 42 -17.47 4.58 -18.42
CA TYR A 42 -18.34 5.62 -18.98
C TYR A 42 -17.65 6.99 -19.12
N TYR A 43 -16.70 7.34 -18.26
CA TYR A 43 -15.86 8.52 -18.50
C TYR A 43 -14.96 8.34 -19.73
N THR A 44 -14.50 7.12 -20.00
CA THR A 44 -13.70 6.82 -21.19
C THR A 44 -14.55 6.95 -22.46
N GLU A 45 -15.76 6.40 -22.46
CA GLU A 45 -16.72 6.61 -23.56
C GLU A 45 -17.05 8.10 -23.76
N ALA A 46 -17.23 8.87 -22.68
CA ALA A 46 -17.44 10.32 -22.77
C ALA A 46 -16.25 11.07 -23.40
N LEU A 47 -15.03 10.61 -23.12
CA LEU A 47 -13.79 11.16 -23.68
C LEU A 47 -13.56 10.75 -25.14
N GLU A 48 -14.07 9.60 -25.58
CA GLU A 48 -14.06 9.22 -27.00
C GLU A 48 -14.95 10.15 -27.83
N VAL A 49 -16.08 10.61 -27.25
CA VAL A 49 -16.99 11.56 -27.91
C VAL A 49 -16.46 12.99 -27.84
N ASN A 50 -15.93 13.43 -26.69
CA ASN A 50 -15.36 14.76 -26.51
C ASN A 50 -14.02 14.71 -25.75
N PRO A 51 -12.90 14.56 -26.47
CA PRO A 51 -11.56 14.43 -25.87
C PRO A 51 -10.97 15.75 -25.37
N SER A 52 -11.67 16.88 -25.54
CA SER A 52 -11.18 18.21 -25.18
C SER A 52 -11.82 18.75 -23.89
N ASN A 53 -12.49 17.90 -23.11
CA ASN A 53 -13.14 18.33 -21.86
C ASN A 53 -12.29 18.00 -20.62
N ALA A 54 -11.77 19.03 -19.96
CA ALA A 54 -10.95 18.89 -18.75
C ALA A 54 -11.71 18.24 -17.57
N ILE A 55 -13.03 18.38 -17.50
CA ILE A 55 -13.85 17.83 -16.41
C ILE A 55 -13.84 16.30 -16.48
N TYR A 56 -13.93 15.72 -17.67
CA TYR A 56 -14.03 14.27 -17.85
C TYR A 56 -12.72 13.60 -17.43
N TYR A 57 -11.59 14.12 -17.89
CA TYR A 57 -10.28 13.69 -17.42
C TYR A 57 -10.13 13.82 -15.90
N SER A 58 -10.53 14.94 -15.31
CA SER A 58 -10.40 15.11 -13.87
C SER A 58 -11.31 14.20 -13.05
N ASN A 59 -12.50 13.85 -13.55
CA ASN A 59 -13.41 12.95 -12.88
C ASN A 59 -12.95 11.49 -13.03
N ARG A 60 -12.43 11.11 -14.20
CA ARG A 60 -11.81 9.81 -14.42
C ARG A 60 -10.53 9.65 -13.60
N SER A 61 -9.69 10.67 -13.52
CA SER A 61 -8.55 10.75 -12.60
C SER A 61 -8.97 10.50 -11.15
N LEU A 62 -10.11 11.06 -10.71
CA LEU A 62 -10.64 10.77 -9.38
C LEU A 62 -11.08 9.31 -9.23
N ALA A 63 -11.70 8.72 -10.24
CA ALA A 63 -12.07 7.30 -10.22
C ALA A 63 -10.83 6.40 -10.18
N TYR A 64 -9.77 6.75 -10.92
CA TYR A 64 -8.47 6.11 -10.83
C TYR A 64 -7.84 6.26 -9.45
N LEU A 65 -7.92 7.42 -8.79
CA LEU A 65 -7.47 7.58 -7.40
C LEU A 65 -8.24 6.69 -6.42
N ARG A 66 -9.53 6.41 -6.68
CA ARG A 66 -10.35 5.52 -5.83
C ARG A 66 -10.07 4.03 -6.05
N THR A 67 -9.52 3.70 -7.21
CA THR A 67 -9.10 2.35 -7.61
C THR A 67 -7.58 2.20 -7.62
N GLU A 68 -6.88 3.16 -7.01
CA GLU A 68 -5.42 3.12 -6.78
C GLU A 68 -4.56 3.08 -8.04
N CYS A 69 -5.15 3.40 -9.17
CA CYS A 69 -4.46 3.58 -10.43
C CYS A 69 -3.79 4.97 -10.49
N TYR A 70 -2.85 5.24 -9.58
CA TYR A 70 -2.21 6.55 -9.39
C TYR A 70 -1.50 7.08 -10.64
N GLY A 71 -0.89 6.21 -11.45
CA GLY A 71 -0.25 6.55 -12.72
C GLY A 71 -1.25 7.07 -13.75
N TYR A 72 -2.38 6.38 -13.93
CA TYR A 72 -3.46 6.88 -14.78
C TYR A 72 -4.11 8.14 -14.21
N ALA A 73 -4.29 8.20 -12.90
CA ALA A 73 -4.80 9.40 -12.25
C ALA A 73 -3.90 10.62 -12.50
N LEU A 74 -2.58 10.45 -12.43
CA LEU A 74 -1.58 11.46 -12.73
C LEU A 74 -1.64 11.91 -14.20
N ALA A 75 -1.71 10.95 -15.13
CA ALA A 75 -1.80 11.23 -16.55
C ALA A 75 -3.07 12.02 -16.90
N ASP A 76 -4.23 11.57 -16.43
CA ASP A 76 -5.52 12.24 -16.65
C ASP A 76 -5.55 13.63 -15.99
N ALA A 77 -5.06 13.76 -14.75
CA ALA A 77 -5.00 15.06 -14.09
C ALA A 77 -4.08 16.04 -14.81
N THR A 78 -2.97 15.55 -15.38
CA THR A 78 -2.08 16.36 -16.22
C THR A 78 -2.78 16.77 -17.50
N LYS A 79 -3.49 15.85 -18.16
CA LYS A 79 -4.24 16.15 -19.39
C LYS A 79 -5.36 17.18 -19.16
N ALA A 80 -6.06 17.08 -18.04
CA ALA A 80 -7.06 18.08 -17.64
C ALA A 80 -6.46 19.49 -17.54
N LEU A 81 -5.23 19.61 -17.03
CA LEU A 81 -4.52 20.90 -16.89
C LEU A 81 -3.87 21.40 -18.19
N GLU A 82 -3.55 20.50 -19.12
CA GLU A 82 -3.16 20.89 -20.49
C GLU A 82 -4.33 21.55 -21.22
N ILE A 83 -5.54 21.03 -21.03
CA ILE A 83 -6.78 21.55 -21.61
C ILE A 83 -7.22 22.85 -20.92
N ASP A 84 -7.31 22.85 -19.59
CA ASP A 84 -7.67 24.02 -18.80
C ASP A 84 -6.69 24.24 -17.64
N LYS A 85 -5.78 25.18 -17.83
CA LYS A 85 -4.75 25.58 -16.84
C LYS A 85 -5.33 26.24 -15.60
N ASN A 86 -6.58 26.71 -15.63
CA ASN A 86 -7.26 27.35 -14.49
C ASN A 86 -8.12 26.36 -13.71
N TYR A 87 -8.19 25.10 -14.15
CA TYR A 87 -9.02 24.09 -13.52
C TYR A 87 -8.43 23.58 -12.19
N ILE A 88 -8.80 24.23 -11.09
CA ILE A 88 -8.25 23.98 -9.75
C ILE A 88 -8.40 22.53 -9.28
N LYS A 89 -9.49 21.86 -9.65
CA LYS A 89 -9.68 20.43 -9.33
C LYS A 89 -8.59 19.56 -10.00
N GLY A 90 -8.11 19.92 -11.19
CA GLY A 90 -7.02 19.24 -11.87
C GLY A 90 -5.72 19.26 -11.06
N TYR A 91 -5.32 20.44 -10.54
CA TYR A 91 -4.15 20.55 -9.66
C TYR A 91 -4.31 19.70 -8.42
N TYR A 92 -5.49 19.71 -7.81
CA TYR A 92 -5.75 18.91 -6.62
C TYR A 92 -5.67 17.39 -6.90
N ARG A 93 -6.20 16.91 -8.03
CA ARG A 93 -6.07 15.50 -8.44
C ARG A 93 -4.63 15.11 -8.73
N ARG A 94 -3.90 15.98 -9.43
CA ARG A 94 -2.48 15.78 -9.74
C ARG A 94 -1.61 15.76 -8.49
N ALA A 95 -1.87 16.65 -7.55
CA ALA A 95 -1.22 16.69 -6.25
C ALA A 95 -1.46 15.40 -5.46
N THR A 96 -2.71 14.94 -5.39
CA THR A 96 -3.08 13.69 -4.72
C THR A 96 -2.41 12.48 -5.36
N SER A 97 -2.35 12.43 -6.69
CA SER A 97 -1.69 11.34 -7.43
C SER A 97 -0.17 11.33 -7.17
N ASN A 98 0.47 12.50 -7.26
CA ASN A 98 1.89 12.64 -6.93
C ASN A 98 2.19 12.30 -5.46
N MET A 99 1.27 12.61 -4.55
CA MET A 99 1.41 12.26 -3.13
C MET A 99 1.42 10.74 -2.94
N ALA A 100 0.47 10.03 -3.55
CA ALA A 100 0.41 8.57 -3.51
C ALA A 100 1.66 7.91 -4.13
N LEU A 101 2.18 8.50 -5.21
CA LEU A 101 3.41 8.04 -5.86
C LEU A 101 4.72 8.45 -5.15
N GLY A 102 4.64 9.01 -3.95
CA GLY A 102 5.83 9.47 -3.22
C GLY A 102 6.56 10.67 -3.84
N LYS A 103 5.99 11.31 -4.87
CA LYS A 103 6.50 12.51 -5.56
C LYS A 103 6.14 13.79 -4.78
N PHE A 104 6.50 13.83 -3.50
CA PHE A 104 6.06 14.86 -2.54
C PHE A 104 6.39 16.30 -2.96
N LYS A 105 7.56 16.54 -3.58
CA LYS A 105 7.92 17.89 -4.06
C LYS A 105 6.98 18.39 -5.17
N ALA A 106 6.60 17.50 -6.09
CA ALA A 106 5.66 17.82 -7.16
C ALA A 106 4.25 18.03 -6.59
N ALA A 107 3.83 17.18 -5.65
CA ALA A 107 2.56 17.32 -4.95
C ALA A 107 2.45 18.66 -4.21
N LEU A 108 3.51 19.05 -3.48
CA LEU A 108 3.54 20.29 -2.70
C LEU A 108 3.32 21.53 -3.58
N LYS A 109 3.93 21.59 -4.76
CA LYS A 109 3.78 22.69 -5.73
C LYS A 109 2.33 22.83 -6.22
N ASP A 110 1.67 21.71 -6.47
CA ASP A 110 0.27 21.71 -6.90
C ASP A 110 -0.66 22.08 -5.74
N TYR A 111 -0.44 21.56 -4.52
CA TYR A 111 -1.21 21.95 -3.34
C TYR A 111 -1.05 23.44 -3.00
N GLU A 112 0.16 24.00 -3.12
CA GLU A 112 0.41 25.43 -2.93
C GLU A 112 -0.44 26.26 -3.90
N THR A 113 -0.54 25.84 -5.15
CA THR A 113 -1.38 26.49 -6.17
C THR A 113 -2.86 26.44 -5.76
N VAL A 114 -3.35 25.30 -5.26
CA VAL A 114 -4.74 25.15 -4.81
C VAL A 114 -5.03 26.05 -3.60
N VAL A 115 -4.18 26.04 -2.57
CA VAL A 115 -4.37 26.84 -1.34
C VAL A 115 -4.30 28.33 -1.63
N ARG A 116 -3.45 28.76 -2.58
CA ARG A 116 -3.37 30.16 -3.02
C ARG A 116 -4.68 30.65 -3.64
N VAL A 117 -5.34 29.82 -4.45
CA VAL A 117 -6.60 30.19 -5.12
C VAL A 117 -7.81 30.00 -4.20
N ARG A 118 -7.77 29.00 -3.32
CA ARG A 118 -8.85 28.67 -2.36
C ARG A 118 -8.33 28.70 -0.93
N PRO A 119 -8.03 29.88 -0.37
CA PRO A 119 -7.45 29.97 0.97
C PRO A 119 -8.38 29.42 2.05
N ASN A 120 -9.69 29.52 1.86
CA ASN A 120 -10.69 29.08 2.84
C ASN A 120 -11.03 27.57 2.76
N ASP A 121 -10.45 26.84 1.79
CA ASP A 121 -10.62 25.40 1.68
C ASP A 121 -9.79 24.69 2.76
N LYS A 122 -10.48 24.24 3.81
CA LYS A 122 -9.86 23.59 4.97
C LYS A 122 -9.12 22.31 4.59
N ASP A 123 -9.69 21.53 3.67
CA ASP A 123 -9.11 20.26 3.24
C ASP A 123 -7.84 20.51 2.41
N ALA A 124 -7.88 21.44 1.46
CA ALA A 124 -6.69 21.80 0.69
C ALA A 124 -5.55 22.31 1.60
N ARG A 125 -5.88 23.10 2.63
CA ARG A 125 -4.90 23.60 3.60
C ARG A 125 -4.30 22.47 4.44
N MET A 126 -5.13 21.53 4.90
CA MET A 126 -4.68 20.35 5.65
C MET A 126 -3.69 19.53 4.82
N LYS A 127 -4.05 19.22 3.56
CA LYS A 127 -3.19 18.44 2.65
C LYS A 127 -1.89 19.14 2.29
N TYR A 128 -1.92 20.47 2.11
CA TYR A 128 -0.70 21.26 1.93
C TYR A 128 0.23 21.16 3.15
N GLN A 129 -0.31 21.34 4.35
CA GLN A 129 0.48 21.28 5.59
C GLN A 129 1.09 19.89 5.81
N GLU A 130 0.32 18.84 5.57
CA GLU A 130 0.76 17.45 5.63
C GLU A 130 1.87 17.16 4.61
N CYS A 131 1.66 17.53 3.35
CA CYS A 131 2.66 17.37 2.30
C CYS A 131 3.96 18.15 2.62
N ASN A 132 3.84 19.38 3.12
CA ASN A 132 4.99 20.19 3.52
C ASN A 132 5.76 19.56 4.69
N LYS A 133 5.05 18.99 5.68
CA LYS A 133 5.67 18.26 6.80
C LYS A 133 6.50 17.08 6.30
N ILE A 134 5.94 16.27 5.39
CA ILE A 134 6.64 15.12 4.79
C ILE A 134 7.85 15.57 3.96
N VAL A 135 7.72 16.62 3.15
CA VAL A 135 8.85 17.16 2.37
C VAL A 135 9.98 17.62 3.29
N LYS A 136 9.67 18.33 4.38
CA LYS A 136 10.65 18.78 5.37
C LYS A 136 11.31 17.60 6.08
N GLN A 137 10.52 16.61 6.50
CA GLN A 137 11.03 15.41 7.16
C GLN A 137 11.97 14.62 6.23
N LYS A 138 11.57 14.36 4.98
CA LYS A 138 12.43 13.66 4.00
C LYS A 138 13.67 14.47 3.58
N ALA A 139 13.62 15.79 3.66
CA ALA A 139 14.79 16.64 3.44
C ALA A 139 15.77 16.55 4.62
N PHE A 140 15.24 16.55 5.86
CA PHE A 140 16.02 16.34 7.07
C PHE A 140 16.68 14.94 7.09
N GLU A 141 15.91 13.89 6.82
CA GLU A 141 16.39 12.50 6.71
C GLU A 141 17.51 12.36 5.67
N ARG A 142 17.38 13.04 4.52
CA ARG A 142 18.44 13.06 3.49
C ARG A 142 19.69 13.81 3.94
N ALA A 143 19.54 14.89 4.71
CA ALA A 143 20.67 15.66 5.21
C ALA A 143 21.46 14.91 6.29
N ILE A 144 20.81 14.04 7.08
CA ILE A 144 21.47 13.20 8.09
C ILE A 144 22.02 11.89 7.51
N ALA A 145 21.53 11.45 6.34
CA ALA A 145 21.94 10.19 5.72
C ALA A 145 23.35 10.22 5.10
N SER A 146 24.01 11.38 5.02
CA SER A 146 25.29 11.51 4.30
C SER A 146 26.54 11.06 5.08
N ASP A 147 26.48 10.71 6.37
CA ASP A 147 27.70 10.48 7.15
C ASP A 147 27.72 9.31 8.17
N GLU A 148 26.66 8.49 8.32
CA GLU A 148 26.72 7.32 9.22
C GLU A 148 26.01 6.09 8.63
N THR A 149 26.61 4.90 8.82
CA THR A 149 25.88 3.63 8.77
C THR A 149 24.59 3.78 9.57
N LYS A 150 23.41 3.68 8.93
CA LYS A 150 22.10 3.76 9.59
C LYS A 150 22.11 2.90 10.85
N LYS A 151 22.20 3.53 12.03
CA LYS A 151 22.05 2.85 13.32
C LYS A 151 20.62 2.35 13.38
N SER A 152 20.47 1.07 13.68
CA SER A 152 19.16 0.42 13.79
C SER A 152 18.45 0.99 15.02
N VAL A 153 17.12 1.18 14.97
CA VAL A 153 16.35 1.63 16.14
C VAL A 153 16.59 0.69 17.32
N VAL A 154 16.80 -0.60 17.06
CA VAL A 154 17.15 -1.62 18.07
C VAL A 154 18.36 -1.23 18.90
N ASP A 155 19.36 -0.55 18.33
CA ASP A 155 20.60 -0.17 19.04
C ASP A 155 20.35 0.90 20.11
N SER A 156 19.23 1.61 20.02
CA SER A 156 18.79 2.61 21.00
C SER A 156 17.74 2.10 21.99
N LEU A 157 17.27 0.86 21.81
CA LEU A 157 16.21 0.28 22.64
C LEU A 157 16.79 -0.56 23.77
N ASP A 158 16.52 -0.15 25.00
CA ASP A 158 16.82 -0.93 26.20
C ASP A 158 15.61 -1.79 26.59
N ILE A 159 15.40 -2.89 25.85
CA ILE A 159 14.26 -3.80 26.04
C ILE A 159 14.39 -4.60 27.35
N GLU A 160 15.62 -4.90 27.76
CA GLU A 160 15.91 -5.69 28.96
C GLU A 160 15.39 -4.96 30.21
N ASN A 161 15.66 -3.64 30.31
CA ASN A 161 15.23 -2.82 31.44
C ASN A 161 13.79 -2.30 31.34
N MET A 162 13.04 -2.58 30.26
CA MET A 162 11.62 -2.25 30.23
C MET A 162 10.87 -3.06 31.29
N THR A 163 10.13 -2.38 32.16
CA THR A 163 9.22 -3.02 33.10
C THR A 163 7.85 -3.21 32.47
N ILE A 164 7.14 -4.26 32.90
CA ILE A 164 5.71 -4.44 32.65
C ILE A 164 5.04 -4.04 33.94
N GLU A 165 4.06 -3.15 33.89
CA GLU A 165 3.34 -2.69 35.08
C GLU A 165 2.56 -3.84 35.73
N ASP A 166 2.50 -3.86 37.07
CA ASP A 166 1.88 -4.96 37.84
C ASP A 166 0.38 -5.13 37.56
N ASP A 167 -0.29 -4.05 37.13
CA ASP A 167 -1.71 -4.03 36.75
C ASP A 167 -1.97 -4.55 35.33
N TYR A 168 -0.92 -4.79 34.53
CA TYR A 168 -1.07 -5.41 33.22
C TYR A 168 -1.35 -6.92 33.35
N VAL A 169 -2.62 -7.26 33.09
CA VAL A 169 -3.17 -8.63 33.09
C VAL A 169 -3.24 -9.26 31.69
N GLY A 170 -2.71 -8.60 30.67
CA GLY A 170 -2.72 -9.10 29.31
C GLY A 170 -1.63 -10.16 29.04
N PRO A 171 -1.56 -10.66 27.79
CA PRO A 171 -0.60 -11.68 27.38
C PRO A 171 0.85 -11.25 27.60
N LYS A 172 1.69 -12.17 28.08
CA LYS A 172 3.13 -12.00 28.34
C LYS A 172 3.92 -13.13 27.66
N LEU A 173 5.06 -12.79 27.08
CA LEU A 173 5.96 -13.80 26.51
C LEU A 173 6.57 -14.65 27.63
N GLU A 174 6.63 -15.96 27.43
CA GLU A 174 7.26 -16.91 28.36
C GLU A 174 8.78 -16.92 28.10
N ASP A 175 9.58 -16.43 29.05
CA ASP A 175 11.04 -16.28 28.89
C ASP A 175 11.44 -15.54 27.59
N GLY A 176 10.61 -14.55 27.19
CA GLY A 176 10.80 -13.79 25.96
C GLY A 176 10.45 -14.54 24.68
N LYS A 177 9.99 -15.78 24.76
CA LYS A 177 9.61 -16.62 23.61
C LYS A 177 8.10 -16.57 23.35
N VAL A 178 7.76 -16.65 22.07
CA VAL A 178 6.37 -16.82 21.64
C VAL A 178 5.97 -18.29 21.81
N THR A 179 4.88 -18.54 22.52
CA THR A 179 4.27 -19.87 22.69
C THR A 179 2.88 -19.93 22.05
N LEU A 180 2.36 -21.14 21.80
CA LEU A 180 0.99 -21.29 21.30
C LEU A 180 -0.05 -20.73 22.30
N THR A 181 0.21 -20.87 23.60
CA THR A 181 -0.62 -20.30 24.67
C THR A 181 -0.67 -18.78 24.56
N PHE A 182 0.51 -18.14 24.49
CA PHE A 182 0.63 -16.69 24.27
C PHE A 182 -0.12 -16.25 23.01
N MET A 183 0.01 -16.98 21.89
CA MET A 183 -0.68 -16.63 20.64
C MET A 183 -2.21 -16.67 20.80
N LYS A 184 -2.76 -17.69 21.46
CA LYS A 184 -4.21 -17.80 21.70
C LYS A 184 -4.71 -16.69 22.61
N GLU A 185 -4.00 -16.40 23.69
CA GLU A 185 -4.33 -15.32 24.61
C GLU A 185 -4.27 -13.95 23.93
N MET A 186 -3.21 -13.70 23.13
CA MET A 186 -3.05 -12.46 22.37
C MET A 186 -4.16 -12.28 21.35
N MET A 187 -4.56 -13.35 20.65
CA MET A 187 -5.63 -13.26 19.67
C MET A 187 -6.97 -12.88 20.31
N GLU A 188 -7.31 -13.47 21.47
CA GLU A 188 -8.53 -13.12 22.20
C GLU A 188 -8.43 -11.70 22.79
N TRP A 189 -7.26 -11.31 23.29
CA TRP A 189 -7.00 -9.96 23.81
C TRP A 189 -7.23 -8.88 22.74
N PHE A 190 -6.75 -9.10 21.52
CA PHE A 190 -6.98 -8.21 20.39
C PHE A 190 -8.43 -8.24 19.89
N LYS A 191 -9.10 -9.39 19.97
CA LYS A 191 -10.53 -9.50 19.60
C LYS A 191 -11.41 -8.65 20.52
N ASP A 192 -11.04 -8.55 21.80
CA ASP A 192 -11.59 -7.63 22.79
C ASP A 192 -11.12 -6.17 22.64
N GLN A 193 -10.37 -5.84 21.58
CA GLN A 193 -9.80 -4.51 21.30
C GLN A 193 -8.87 -3.99 22.40
N LYS A 194 -8.24 -4.91 23.13
CA LYS A 194 -7.24 -4.55 24.15
C LYS A 194 -5.85 -4.52 23.54
N LYS A 195 -4.98 -3.71 24.12
CA LYS A 195 -3.64 -3.46 23.58
C LYS A 195 -2.60 -4.38 24.23
N LEU A 196 -1.72 -4.98 23.42
CA LEU A 196 -0.56 -5.74 23.91
C LEU A 196 0.44 -4.77 24.58
N HIS A 197 1.06 -5.19 25.67
CA HIS A 197 2.09 -4.39 26.32
C HIS A 197 3.28 -4.11 25.38
N ARG A 198 3.82 -2.88 25.44
CA ARG A 198 4.90 -2.40 24.55
C ARG A 198 6.17 -3.28 24.59
N LYS A 199 6.53 -3.81 25.77
CA LYS A 199 7.69 -4.71 25.92
C LYS A 199 7.53 -5.95 25.06
N CYS A 200 6.36 -6.58 25.12
CA CYS A 200 6.06 -7.77 24.33
C CYS A 200 6.09 -7.45 22.82
N ALA A 201 5.53 -6.31 22.41
CA ALA A 201 5.56 -5.87 21.02
C ALA A 201 7.01 -5.66 20.52
N TYR A 202 7.85 -4.95 21.29
CA TYR A 202 9.27 -4.80 20.94
C TYR A 202 10.01 -6.13 20.87
N GLN A 203 9.78 -7.03 21.82
CA GLN A 203 10.38 -8.37 21.80
C GLN A 203 10.00 -9.17 20.56
N ILE A 204 8.72 -9.12 20.13
CA ILE A 204 8.26 -9.76 18.88
C ILE A 204 8.99 -9.15 17.68
N LEU A 205 9.06 -7.82 17.59
CA LEU A 205 9.67 -7.13 16.45
C LEU A 205 11.17 -7.37 16.33
N VAL A 206 11.91 -7.35 17.44
CA VAL A 206 13.35 -7.62 17.41
C VAL A 206 13.63 -9.07 17.00
N GLN A 207 12.89 -10.02 17.56
CA GLN A 207 13.06 -11.43 17.19
C GLN A 207 12.67 -11.71 15.74
N VAL A 208 11.55 -11.13 15.26
CA VAL A 208 11.11 -11.38 13.88
C VAL A 208 12.02 -10.69 12.87
N LYS A 209 12.61 -9.53 13.21
CA LYS A 209 13.68 -8.90 12.41
C LYS A 209 14.86 -9.85 12.23
N ASP A 210 15.33 -10.46 13.32
CA ASP A 210 16.45 -11.42 13.27
C ASP A 210 16.11 -12.62 12.38
N VAL A 211 14.92 -13.21 12.54
CA VAL A 211 14.44 -14.33 11.71
C VAL A 211 14.37 -13.93 10.22
N LEU A 212 13.72 -12.81 9.90
CA LEU A 212 13.51 -12.38 8.51
C LEU A 212 14.82 -11.96 7.84
N SER A 213 15.75 -11.36 8.56
CA SER A 213 17.05 -10.91 8.02
C SER A 213 17.93 -12.05 7.50
N LYS A 214 17.73 -13.26 8.04
CA LYS A 214 18.46 -14.47 7.65
C LYS A 214 17.86 -15.16 6.42
N LEU A 215 16.66 -14.76 5.99
CA LEU A 215 16.01 -15.35 4.82
C LEU A 215 16.57 -14.76 3.51
N PRO A 216 16.60 -15.55 2.42
CA PRO A 216 16.85 -15.02 1.08
C PRO A 216 15.68 -14.15 0.59
N SER A 217 15.92 -13.34 -0.44
CA SER A 217 14.88 -12.51 -1.06
C SER A 217 13.83 -13.33 -1.82
N LEU A 218 14.25 -14.49 -2.36
CA LEU A 218 13.38 -15.56 -2.86
C LEU A 218 13.45 -16.74 -1.90
N VAL A 219 12.37 -17.01 -1.18
CA VAL A 219 12.24 -18.21 -0.32
C VAL A 219 11.87 -19.41 -1.19
N GLU A 220 12.50 -20.55 -0.97
CA GLU A 220 12.20 -21.77 -1.71
C GLU A 220 11.81 -22.87 -0.73
N ILE A 221 10.65 -23.50 -0.97
CA ILE A 221 10.17 -24.61 -0.15
C ILE A 221 9.85 -25.82 -1.01
N GLN A 222 9.98 -26.99 -0.39
CA GLN A 222 9.59 -28.28 -0.97
C GLN A 222 8.48 -28.87 -0.12
N LEU A 223 7.33 -29.12 -0.74
CA LEU A 223 6.19 -29.83 -0.16
C LEU A 223 6.18 -31.26 -0.66
N LYS A 224 6.04 -32.21 0.25
CA LYS A 224 5.79 -33.61 -0.10
C LYS A 224 4.41 -33.77 -0.71
N GLU A 225 4.17 -34.86 -1.42
CA GLU A 225 2.88 -35.14 -2.09
C GLU A 225 1.67 -35.15 -1.14
N THR A 226 1.89 -35.49 0.13
CA THR A 226 0.84 -35.54 1.16
C THR A 226 0.71 -34.24 1.95
N GLU A 227 1.60 -33.28 1.75
CA GLU A 227 1.61 -32.01 2.48
C GLU A 227 0.81 -30.95 1.73
N LYS A 228 0.16 -30.06 2.48
CA LYS A 228 -0.59 -28.92 1.94
C LYS A 228 -0.02 -27.62 2.48
N ILE A 229 -0.27 -26.52 1.78
CA ILE A 229 -0.04 -25.16 2.27
C ILE A 229 -1.22 -24.28 1.90
N THR A 230 -1.58 -23.35 2.78
CA THR A 230 -2.63 -22.36 2.51
C THR A 230 -1.99 -21.04 2.11
N ILE A 231 -2.43 -20.46 0.99
CA ILE A 231 -1.96 -19.16 0.51
C ILE A 231 -3.09 -18.15 0.67
N CYS A 232 -2.84 -17.10 1.43
CA CYS A 232 -3.73 -15.96 1.64
C CYS A 232 -3.18 -14.74 0.90
N GLY A 233 -4.06 -13.97 0.26
CA GLY A 233 -3.72 -12.65 -0.27
C GLY A 233 -3.81 -11.56 0.81
N ASP A 234 -4.13 -10.36 0.36
CA ASP A 234 -4.20 -9.14 1.16
C ASP A 234 -5.17 -9.28 2.34
N THR A 235 -4.77 -8.71 3.47
CA THR A 235 -5.60 -8.69 4.69
C THR A 235 -5.88 -7.29 5.21
N HIS A 236 -5.06 -6.29 4.87
CA HIS A 236 -5.31 -4.86 5.09
C HIS A 236 -5.94 -4.51 6.45
N GLY A 237 -5.35 -4.99 7.54
CA GLY A 237 -5.81 -4.70 8.89
C GLY A 237 -7.24 -5.17 9.20
N GLN A 238 -7.77 -6.14 8.46
CA GLN A 238 -9.06 -6.78 8.72
C GLN A 238 -8.91 -7.91 9.74
N TYR A 239 -8.59 -7.55 10.98
CA TYR A 239 -8.22 -8.52 12.02
C TYR A 239 -9.29 -9.59 12.30
N TYR A 240 -10.57 -9.22 12.30
CA TYR A 240 -11.65 -10.18 12.55
C TYR A 240 -11.83 -11.18 11.39
N ASP A 241 -11.51 -10.77 10.17
CA ASP A 241 -11.53 -11.65 9.01
C ASP A 241 -10.32 -12.60 9.02
N LEU A 242 -9.15 -12.13 9.48
CA LEU A 242 -7.99 -12.99 9.75
C LEU A 242 -8.34 -14.09 10.78
N LEU A 243 -9.02 -13.74 11.88
CA LEU A 243 -9.50 -14.73 12.84
C LEU A 243 -10.49 -15.71 12.21
N ASN A 244 -11.34 -15.23 11.29
CA ASN A 244 -12.27 -16.09 10.57
C ASN A 244 -11.54 -17.08 9.63
N ILE A 245 -10.46 -16.66 8.97
CA ILE A 245 -9.59 -17.56 8.18
C ILE A 245 -9.08 -18.70 9.07
N PHE A 246 -8.54 -18.38 10.25
CA PHE A 246 -8.03 -19.39 11.17
C PHE A 246 -9.12 -20.28 11.77
N LYS A 247 -10.33 -19.74 11.97
CA LYS A 247 -11.48 -20.52 12.43
C LYS A 247 -11.93 -21.54 11.37
N LEU A 248 -11.96 -21.13 10.11
CA LEU A 248 -12.45 -21.96 8.99
C LEU A 248 -11.42 -22.98 8.51
N ASN A 249 -10.14 -22.60 8.44
CA ASN A 249 -9.08 -23.43 7.86
C ASN A 249 -8.09 -23.99 8.91
N GLY A 250 -8.32 -23.69 10.19
CA GLY A 250 -7.48 -24.12 11.30
C GLY A 250 -6.34 -23.14 11.60
N LEU A 251 -5.81 -23.19 12.82
CA LEU A 251 -4.68 -22.36 13.20
C LEU A 251 -3.40 -22.76 12.45
N PRO A 252 -2.46 -21.82 12.26
CA PRO A 252 -1.13 -22.13 11.79
C PRO A 252 -0.44 -23.16 12.70
N SER A 253 0.23 -24.12 12.07
CA SER A 253 1.04 -25.13 12.74
C SER A 253 2.00 -25.79 11.74
N GLU A 254 2.89 -26.66 12.21
CA GLU A 254 3.77 -27.44 11.33
C GLU A 254 3.00 -28.28 10.31
N SER A 255 1.83 -28.82 10.70
CA SER A 255 0.96 -29.62 9.81
C SER A 255 -0.10 -28.80 9.06
N ASN A 256 -0.18 -27.49 9.32
CA ASN A 256 -1.07 -26.57 8.64
C ASN A 256 -0.34 -25.25 8.30
N PRO A 257 0.60 -25.29 7.34
CA PRO A 257 1.41 -24.13 7.00
C PRO A 257 0.62 -23.08 6.22
N TYR A 258 1.03 -21.82 6.37
CA TYR A 258 0.43 -20.65 5.73
C TYR A 258 1.47 -19.79 5.04
N LEU A 259 1.07 -19.18 3.92
CA LEU A 259 1.73 -18.06 3.29
C LEU A 259 0.75 -16.89 3.21
N PHE A 260 1.12 -15.74 3.76
CA PHE A 260 0.41 -14.48 3.51
C PHE A 260 1.21 -13.63 2.51
N ASN A 261 0.57 -13.31 1.38
CA ASN A 261 1.21 -12.73 0.20
C ASN A 261 1.19 -11.19 0.21
N GLY A 262 1.77 -10.58 1.26
CA GLY A 262 1.84 -9.13 1.41
C GLY A 262 0.54 -8.48 1.87
N ASP A 263 0.60 -7.17 2.04
CA ASP A 263 -0.52 -6.28 2.31
C ASP A 263 -1.31 -6.68 3.56
N PHE A 264 -0.57 -6.71 4.65
CA PHE A 264 -1.07 -7.04 5.99
C PHE A 264 -1.73 -5.83 6.66
N VAL A 265 -1.23 -4.65 6.35
CA VAL A 265 -1.54 -3.39 7.02
C VAL A 265 -2.18 -2.38 6.08
N ASP A 266 -2.47 -1.20 6.62
CA ASP A 266 -3.16 -0.09 5.97
C ASP A 266 -4.64 -0.38 5.63
N ARG A 267 -5.40 0.69 5.39
CA ARG A 267 -6.85 0.70 5.11
C ARG A 267 -7.72 0.28 6.29
N GLY A 268 -7.56 -0.95 6.77
CA GLY A 268 -8.25 -1.44 7.95
C GLY A 268 -7.68 -0.84 9.24
N SER A 269 -8.57 -0.63 10.21
CA SER A 269 -8.26 0.02 11.48
C SER A 269 -7.70 -0.94 12.55
N PHE A 270 -7.39 -2.18 12.18
CA PHE A 270 -6.82 -3.20 13.06
C PHE A 270 -5.52 -3.77 12.47
N SER A 271 -4.74 -2.92 11.81
CA SER A 271 -3.48 -3.31 11.15
C SER A 271 -2.45 -3.79 12.17
N LEU A 272 -2.38 -3.15 13.34
CA LEU A 272 -1.46 -3.52 14.40
C LEU A 272 -1.75 -4.93 14.95
N GLU A 273 -3.02 -5.26 15.16
CA GLU A 273 -3.45 -6.57 15.64
C GLU A 273 -3.13 -7.66 14.62
N VAL A 274 -3.41 -7.41 13.33
CA VAL A 274 -3.03 -8.31 12.23
C VAL A 274 -1.53 -8.57 12.24
N ILE A 275 -0.70 -7.52 12.12
CA ILE A 275 0.73 -7.71 11.90
C ILE A 275 1.43 -8.34 13.10
N LEU A 276 1.04 -7.98 14.34
CA LEU A 276 1.60 -8.62 15.54
C LEU A 276 1.20 -10.10 15.64
N THR A 277 0.00 -10.45 15.18
CA THR A 277 -0.47 -11.85 15.11
C THR A 277 0.33 -12.64 14.08
N LEU A 278 0.53 -12.07 12.89
CA LEU A 278 1.32 -12.69 11.82
C LEU A 278 2.78 -12.86 12.24
N PHE A 279 3.42 -11.84 12.83
CA PHE A 279 4.79 -11.96 13.35
C PHE A 279 4.90 -12.95 14.50
N GLY A 280 3.90 -13.00 15.39
CA GLY A 280 3.84 -14.02 16.44
C GLY A 280 3.84 -15.45 15.86
N PHE A 281 3.01 -15.74 14.86
CA PHE A 281 3.04 -17.05 14.20
C PHE A 281 4.32 -17.28 13.39
N LYS A 282 4.94 -16.24 12.82
CA LYS A 282 6.25 -16.35 12.17
C LYS A 282 7.33 -16.78 13.16
N LEU A 283 7.29 -16.29 14.40
CA LEU A 283 8.21 -16.71 15.45
C LEU A 283 7.90 -18.11 15.99
N LEU A 284 6.62 -18.47 16.10
CA LEU A 284 6.20 -19.78 16.60
C LEU A 284 6.50 -20.91 15.60
N TYR A 285 6.31 -20.66 14.30
CA TYR A 285 6.49 -21.65 13.24
C TYR A 285 7.33 -21.07 12.07
N PRO A 286 8.63 -20.79 12.27
CA PRO A 286 9.45 -20.04 11.32
C PRO A 286 9.61 -20.72 9.95
N ASN A 287 9.46 -22.03 9.88
CA ASN A 287 9.60 -22.82 8.65
C ASN A 287 8.26 -23.14 7.97
N ASN A 288 7.13 -22.84 8.61
CA ASN A 288 5.79 -23.24 8.17
C ASN A 288 4.81 -22.05 8.09
N PHE A 289 5.22 -20.88 8.59
CA PHE A 289 4.51 -19.63 8.46
C PHE A 289 5.35 -18.64 7.67
N HIS A 290 4.85 -18.26 6.49
CA HIS A 290 5.58 -17.47 5.51
C HIS A 290 4.87 -16.12 5.30
N LEU A 291 5.67 -15.07 5.26
CA LEU A 291 5.21 -13.70 5.02
C LEU A 291 6.03 -13.15 3.86
N LEU A 292 5.35 -12.71 2.81
CA LEU A 292 5.96 -11.98 1.70
C LEU A 292 5.65 -10.50 1.84
N ARG A 293 6.55 -9.65 1.31
CA ARG A 293 6.35 -8.21 1.31
C ARG A 293 5.30 -7.83 0.24
N GLY A 294 4.35 -6.97 0.61
CA GLY A 294 3.47 -6.26 -0.32
C GLY A 294 3.88 -4.79 -0.48
N ASN A 295 3.18 -4.04 -1.33
CA ASN A 295 3.47 -2.61 -1.52
C ASN A 295 3.05 -1.79 -0.28
N HIS A 296 2.11 -2.29 0.52
CA HIS A 296 1.71 -1.66 1.78
C HIS A 296 2.69 -1.92 2.95
N GLU A 297 3.68 -2.79 2.82
CA GLU A 297 4.80 -2.89 3.78
C GLU A 297 5.93 -1.88 3.43
N THR A 298 5.56 -0.62 3.21
CA THR A 298 6.44 0.48 2.80
C THR A 298 6.07 1.80 3.48
N ASP A 299 7.08 2.66 3.70
CA ASP A 299 6.89 3.92 4.45
C ASP A 299 5.93 4.87 3.75
N ASN A 300 6.00 4.94 2.42
CA ASN A 300 5.15 5.84 1.65
C ASN A 300 3.67 5.45 1.78
N MET A 301 3.37 4.15 1.72
CA MET A 301 1.99 3.67 1.88
C MET A 301 1.52 3.83 3.32
N ASN A 302 2.33 3.45 4.31
CA ASN A 302 1.94 3.51 5.72
C ASN A 302 1.67 4.93 6.22
N GLN A 303 2.39 5.92 5.69
CA GLN A 303 2.15 7.34 5.98
C GLN A 303 0.80 7.82 5.45
N MET A 304 0.38 7.30 4.30
CA MET A 304 -0.81 7.74 3.57
C MET A 304 -2.07 6.98 3.97
N TYR A 305 -1.96 5.69 4.30
CA TYR A 305 -3.08 4.76 4.36
C TYR A 305 -3.39 4.19 5.75
N GLY A 306 -2.68 4.66 6.77
CA GLY A 306 -3.15 4.63 8.16
C GLY A 306 -2.26 3.88 9.13
N PHE A 307 -1.41 2.95 8.69
CA PHE A 307 -0.62 2.12 9.60
C PHE A 307 0.33 2.95 10.46
N GLU A 308 1.02 3.94 9.90
CA GLU A 308 1.89 4.82 10.69
C GLU A 308 1.08 5.57 11.76
N GLY A 309 -0.10 6.08 11.39
CA GLY A 309 -1.00 6.77 12.30
C GLY A 309 -1.50 5.85 13.42
N GLU A 310 -1.89 4.62 13.08
CA GLU A 310 -2.36 3.60 14.02
C GLU A 310 -1.27 3.23 15.02
N VAL A 311 -0.05 2.95 14.56
CA VAL A 311 1.10 2.62 15.43
C VAL A 311 1.43 3.79 16.36
N LYS A 312 1.44 5.03 15.85
CA LYS A 312 1.70 6.21 16.70
C LYS A 312 0.60 6.45 17.74
N ALA A 313 -0.66 6.13 17.42
CA ALA A 313 -1.77 6.26 18.35
C ALA A 313 -1.77 5.19 19.45
N LYS A 314 -1.45 3.93 19.08
CA LYS A 314 -1.45 2.80 20.03
C LYS A 314 -0.12 2.69 20.80
N PHE A 315 1.01 3.03 20.18
CA PHE A 315 2.36 2.96 20.73
C PHE A 315 3.12 4.29 20.60
N THR A 316 4.21 4.33 19.83
CA THR A 316 5.11 5.48 19.69
C THR A 316 5.64 5.58 18.26
N ALA A 317 6.23 6.73 17.91
CA ALA A 317 6.91 6.89 16.63
C ALA A 317 8.14 5.96 16.49
N GLN A 318 8.85 5.67 17.59
CA GLN A 318 9.97 4.71 17.55
C GLN A 318 9.49 3.29 17.20
N MET A 319 8.32 2.89 17.69
CA MET A 319 7.72 1.58 17.34
C MET A 319 7.49 1.48 15.83
N PHE A 320 6.95 2.54 15.21
CA PHE A 320 6.75 2.56 13.75
C PHE A 320 8.07 2.47 12.98
N GLN A 321 9.11 3.17 13.41
CA GLN A 321 10.44 3.06 12.78
C GLN A 321 10.96 1.62 12.82
N LEU A 322 10.74 0.90 13.94
CA LEU A 322 11.11 -0.51 14.02
C LEU A 322 10.27 -1.40 13.09
N PHE A 323 8.96 -1.16 12.97
CA PHE A 323 8.12 -1.85 11.96
C PHE A 323 8.65 -1.62 10.54
N SER A 324 8.99 -0.38 10.18
CA SER A 324 9.57 -0.05 8.88
C SER A 324 10.88 -0.83 8.61
N GLU A 325 11.76 -0.94 9.61
CA GLU A 325 12.99 -1.73 9.49
C GLU A 325 12.70 -3.22 9.32
N VAL A 326 11.72 -3.77 10.05
CA VAL A 326 11.30 -5.18 9.94
C VAL A 326 10.72 -5.47 8.56
N PHE A 327 9.84 -4.59 8.05
CA PHE A 327 9.22 -4.74 6.73
C PHE A 327 10.24 -4.78 5.59
N GLN A 328 11.35 -4.07 5.73
CA GLN A 328 12.45 -4.12 4.76
C GLN A 328 13.11 -5.51 4.66
N TRP A 329 12.98 -6.36 5.69
CA TRP A 329 13.53 -7.71 5.69
C TRP A 329 12.58 -8.80 5.19
N LEU A 330 11.30 -8.48 4.96
CA LEU A 330 10.34 -9.43 4.39
C LEU A 330 10.82 -9.91 3.01
N PRO A 331 10.85 -11.23 2.75
CA PRO A 331 11.13 -11.77 1.41
C PRO A 331 10.16 -11.22 0.37
N LEU A 332 10.62 -11.13 -0.87
CA LEU A 332 9.84 -10.52 -1.97
C LEU A 332 9.04 -11.56 -2.76
N ALA A 333 9.50 -12.81 -2.75
CA ALA A 333 8.84 -13.90 -3.46
C ALA A 333 9.07 -15.24 -2.75
N GLN A 334 8.21 -16.21 -3.06
CA GLN A 334 8.37 -17.60 -2.66
C GLN A 334 8.13 -18.54 -3.84
N CYS A 335 8.98 -19.55 -3.98
CA CYS A 335 8.81 -20.61 -4.96
C CYS A 335 8.54 -21.96 -4.26
N ILE A 336 7.47 -22.64 -4.68
CA ILE A 336 7.05 -23.95 -4.18
C ILE A 336 7.37 -25.01 -5.23
N ASN A 337 8.13 -26.03 -4.84
CA ASN A 337 8.52 -27.18 -5.66
C ASN A 337 9.20 -26.81 -6.99
N SER A 338 9.76 -25.60 -7.08
CA SER A 338 10.29 -25.03 -8.33
C SER A 338 9.25 -25.00 -9.46
N LYS A 339 7.96 -24.91 -9.13
CA LYS A 339 6.82 -24.93 -10.07
C LYS A 339 5.91 -23.73 -9.91
N VAL A 340 5.62 -23.32 -8.67
CA VAL A 340 4.70 -22.22 -8.38
C VAL A 340 5.49 -21.06 -7.79
N LEU A 341 5.58 -19.95 -8.51
CA LEU A 341 6.17 -18.70 -8.01
C LEU A 341 5.06 -17.79 -7.49
N ILE A 342 5.24 -17.26 -6.28
CA ILE A 342 4.28 -16.42 -5.58
C ILE A 342 5.00 -15.12 -5.20
N MET A 343 4.35 -14.00 -5.50
CA MET A 343 4.77 -12.64 -5.16
C MET A 343 3.52 -11.77 -5.09
N HIS A 344 3.59 -10.64 -4.39
CA HIS A 344 2.40 -9.83 -4.12
C HIS A 344 1.82 -9.18 -5.39
N GLY A 345 2.65 -8.42 -6.12
CA GLY A 345 2.24 -7.79 -7.38
C GLY A 345 2.27 -8.75 -8.56
N GLY A 346 3.35 -8.73 -9.35
CA GLY A 346 3.43 -9.54 -10.54
C GLY A 346 4.81 -9.61 -11.19
N LEU A 347 4.81 -10.01 -12.46
CA LEU A 347 6.03 -10.20 -13.25
C LEU A 347 6.70 -8.87 -13.63
N PHE A 348 7.81 -8.96 -14.35
CA PHE A 348 8.68 -7.83 -14.64
C PHE A 348 8.38 -7.16 -15.98
N SER A 349 8.74 -5.88 -16.09
CA SER A 349 8.67 -5.09 -17.33
C SER A 349 9.70 -5.52 -18.37
N GLU A 350 10.74 -6.23 -17.95
CA GLU A 350 11.83 -6.73 -18.79
C GLU A 350 11.69 -8.24 -19.02
N ASP A 351 12.02 -8.69 -20.23
CA ASP A 351 12.11 -10.12 -20.53
C ASP A 351 13.42 -10.71 -19.99
N GLY A 352 13.44 -12.04 -19.79
CA GLY A 352 14.66 -12.75 -19.43
C GLY A 352 15.02 -12.74 -17.95
N VAL A 353 14.16 -12.15 -17.09
CA VAL A 353 14.36 -12.19 -15.63
C VAL A 353 14.24 -13.62 -15.12
N THR A 354 15.21 -14.03 -14.32
CA THR A 354 15.32 -15.39 -13.79
C THR A 354 15.05 -15.43 -12.29
N LEU A 355 14.84 -16.64 -11.75
CA LEU A 355 14.76 -16.85 -10.29
C LEU A 355 16.07 -16.47 -9.58
N ASP A 356 17.21 -16.54 -10.28
CA ASP A 356 18.50 -16.17 -9.70
C ASP A 356 18.63 -14.66 -9.51
N ASP A 357 18.06 -13.87 -10.43
CA ASP A 357 17.98 -12.43 -10.29
C ASP A 357 17.18 -12.04 -9.05
N LEU A 358 16.06 -12.73 -8.80
CA LEU A 358 15.25 -12.56 -7.59
C LEU A 358 16.01 -12.87 -6.30
N ARG A 359 16.84 -13.93 -6.29
CA ARG A 359 17.66 -14.29 -5.12
C ARG A 359 18.67 -13.21 -4.76
N LYS A 360 19.25 -12.56 -5.78
CA LYS A 360 20.32 -11.56 -5.65
C LYS A 360 19.83 -10.17 -5.25
N ILE A 361 18.51 -9.96 -5.15
CA ILE A 361 17.96 -8.67 -4.78
C ILE A 361 18.37 -8.28 -3.36
N ASP A 362 19.03 -7.13 -3.24
CA ASP A 362 19.21 -6.44 -1.97
C ASP A 362 17.91 -5.73 -1.56
N ARG A 363 17.16 -6.37 -0.65
CA ARG A 363 15.78 -6.02 -0.31
C ARG A 363 15.62 -5.13 0.92
N ASN A 364 16.67 -4.97 1.74
CA ASN A 364 16.66 -4.30 3.05
C ASN A 364 16.59 -2.76 2.95
N ARG A 365 15.69 -2.28 2.12
CA ARG A 365 15.49 -0.87 1.77
C ARG A 365 14.04 -0.62 1.38
N GLN A 366 13.65 0.65 1.30
CA GLN A 366 12.40 1.03 0.65
C GLN A 366 12.47 0.69 -0.85
N PRO A 367 11.37 0.26 -1.48
CA PRO A 367 11.36 -0.05 -2.90
C PRO A 367 11.78 1.20 -3.71
N PRO A 368 12.61 1.03 -4.75
CA PRO A 368 12.94 2.11 -5.69
C PRO A 368 11.71 2.51 -6.52
N ASP A 369 11.77 3.68 -7.16
CA ASP A 369 10.68 4.16 -8.04
C ASP A 369 10.47 3.28 -9.29
N SER A 370 11.41 2.38 -9.62
CA SER A 370 11.35 1.43 -10.75
C SER A 370 12.31 0.25 -10.54
N GLY A 371 12.15 -0.82 -11.32
CA GLY A 371 12.99 -2.03 -11.27
C GLY A 371 12.37 -3.19 -10.49
N PHE A 372 13.10 -4.31 -10.36
CA PHE A 372 12.53 -5.60 -9.93
C PHE A 372 11.74 -5.56 -8.62
N VAL A 373 12.26 -4.85 -7.61
CA VAL A 373 11.60 -4.73 -6.30
C VAL A 373 10.26 -3.99 -6.41
N ALA A 374 10.21 -2.91 -7.19
CA ALA A 374 8.98 -2.16 -7.39
C ALA A 374 7.93 -3.03 -8.12
N LEU A 375 8.35 -3.70 -9.19
CA LEU A 375 7.45 -4.51 -10.02
C LEU A 375 6.92 -5.73 -9.26
N SER A 376 7.76 -6.35 -8.42
CA SER A 376 7.33 -7.50 -7.61
C SER A 376 6.25 -7.19 -6.59
N LEU A 377 6.13 -5.91 -6.21
CA LEU A 377 5.18 -5.44 -5.20
C LEU A 377 3.95 -4.78 -5.85
N CYS A 378 4.00 -4.40 -7.12
CA CYS A 378 3.03 -3.43 -7.63
C CYS A 378 2.40 -3.79 -8.99
N LEU A 379 2.88 -4.82 -9.70
CA LEU A 379 2.41 -5.06 -11.06
C LEU A 379 1.04 -5.78 -11.08
N SER A 380 0.02 -5.14 -11.64
CA SER A 380 -1.27 -5.76 -11.93
C SER A 380 -1.24 -6.52 -13.27
N HIS A 381 -1.93 -7.67 -13.34
CA HIS A 381 -2.00 -8.50 -14.54
C HIS A 381 -2.90 -7.86 -15.61
N ARG A 382 -2.51 -7.98 -16.89
CA ARG A 382 -3.30 -7.47 -18.03
C ARG A 382 -3.51 -8.52 -19.10
N THR A 383 -4.64 -8.42 -19.79
CA THR A 383 -5.08 -9.36 -20.84
C THR A 383 -4.37 -9.16 -22.19
N VAL A 384 -3.72 -8.01 -22.44
CA VAL A 384 -3.04 -7.72 -23.73
C VAL A 384 -1.73 -6.94 -23.52
N GLY A 385 -0.59 -7.57 -23.85
CA GLY A 385 0.72 -6.92 -24.00
C GLY A 385 1.27 -6.20 -22.75
N ARG A 386 2.27 -5.32 -22.96
CA ARG A 386 2.80 -4.40 -21.94
C ARG A 386 2.21 -2.99 -22.13
N SER A 387 1.88 -2.29 -21.05
CA SER A 387 1.47 -0.88 -21.07
C SER A 387 2.05 -0.13 -19.86
N VAL A 388 1.96 1.21 -19.87
CA VAL A 388 2.32 2.05 -18.71
C VAL A 388 1.57 1.56 -17.46
N SER A 389 2.30 1.41 -16.35
CA SER A 389 1.80 0.90 -15.07
C SER A 389 0.67 1.75 -14.51
N GLU A 390 -0.18 1.13 -13.70
CA GLU A 390 -1.21 1.79 -12.89
C GLU A 390 -0.61 2.67 -11.80
N GLU A 391 0.70 2.58 -11.54
CA GLU A 391 1.49 3.41 -10.64
C GLU A 391 2.40 4.39 -11.40
#